data_AF-A0A257TDH3-F1
#
_entry.id   AF-A0A257TDH3-F1
#
_cell.length_a   1.000
_cell.length_b   1.000
_cell.length_c   1.000
_cell.angle_alpha   90.00
_cell.angle_beta   90.00
_cell.angle_gamma   90.00
#
_symmetry.space_group_name_H-M   'P 1'
#
loop_
_entity.id
_entity.type
_entity.pdbx_description
1 polymer ?
#
loop_
_entity_poly.entity_id
_entity_poly.type
_entity_poly.pdbx_seq_one_letter_code
_entity_poly.pdbx_strand_id
1 'polypeptide(L)'
;RPTIGTTSQQWWAGARKLAGPTLLLALLCSPAVAQRNRADIGVINDVSPGSRGAQQTALSDEPPAPPADAPVAYLQNDDWMTGAPAASEHSDRFGWQSPGFIQPFELDLHALQRVRFPVASAPAWRDHDCRLELAGGDVLFGELLAVSDENLRFRSSVAGELRIKRSAVRCLERCKANALVYIGPNGLAEWQTPGPDDAWREDEGHLLTEKDAASLYSPIGLPARALVEFELSSLFPPVFRLALGVGGDAASRRKGFRLEVVDLDVIAVYETGNDIDVARVMTLAPGPERDRVHLRVLLDQQEQRAEVFSAEGLPLATVHIAADAPKVSPGILLEHKRGGLRFERLRVWEWSGSLPQPVAANRPQLHRVDGPVINGKLSGYDGQKRQFSMKTEQGDVACPEEQVARICFGEPAAPPDRPMRVSCADGTQLSGWFAGVDGQRLSLDCLSIDTPALDSSSLPLAAVASIAFNYQLDAQDKVVPAAKSSLMVLRLDTARLHGWLAPAKAGAGHSGIAWRPAASAGASPLRE
;
A
#
# COMPACT_ATOMS: atom_id res chain seq x y z
N ARG A 1 -10.17 -56.71 1.23
CA ARG A 1 -11.18 -57.47 2.03
C ARG A 1 -11.00 -57.04 3.48
N PRO A 2 -12.04 -56.49 4.16
CA PRO A 2 -13.38 -56.07 3.67
C PRO A 2 -13.31 -55.08 2.47
N THR A 3 -14.35 -54.59 1.79
CA THR A 3 -15.79 -54.96 1.60
C THR A 3 -16.81 -54.86 2.76
N ILE A 4 -17.52 -53.71 2.83
CA ILE A 4 -18.97 -53.42 3.06
C ILE A 4 -19.10 -51.87 2.93
N GLY A 5 -20.04 -51.20 2.24
CA GLY A 5 -21.07 -51.56 1.26
C GLY A 5 -22.02 -50.37 0.95
N THR A 6 -22.33 -50.08 -0.33
CA THR A 6 -23.60 -49.56 -0.96
C THR A 6 -24.50 -48.51 -0.23
N THR A 7 -25.21 -47.51 -0.83
CA THR A 7 -25.98 -47.44 -2.11
C THR A 7 -26.54 -46.01 -2.44
N SER A 8 -27.02 -45.79 -3.69
CA SER A 8 -28.07 -44.82 -4.19
C SER A 8 -27.87 -43.28 -4.10
N GLN A 9 -28.33 -42.36 -4.98
CA GLN A 9 -29.46 -42.21 -5.96
C GLN A 9 -30.84 -41.79 -5.38
N GLN A 10 -31.70 -40.94 -6.00
CA GLN A 10 -31.76 -40.28 -7.34
C GLN A 10 -32.66 -38.98 -7.32
N TRP A 11 -32.36 -37.97 -8.18
CA TRP A 11 -33.26 -37.01 -8.91
C TRP A 11 -34.29 -36.08 -8.18
N TRP A 12 -34.45 -34.83 -8.68
CA TRP A 12 -35.58 -34.41 -9.58
C TRP A 12 -35.47 -32.92 -10.02
N ALA A 13 -36.17 -32.55 -11.11
CA ALA A 13 -36.27 -31.20 -11.65
C ALA A 13 -37.74 -30.83 -11.99
N GLY A 14 -38.10 -29.55 -12.02
CA GLY A 14 -39.44 -29.12 -12.44
C GLY A 14 -39.68 -27.61 -12.42
N ALA A 15 -40.16 -27.06 -13.53
CA ALA A 15 -40.45 -25.63 -13.71
C ALA A 15 -41.91 -25.40 -14.15
N ARG A 16 -42.46 -24.18 -14.02
CA ARG A 16 -43.41 -23.59 -15.00
C ARG A 16 -43.74 -22.10 -14.76
N LYS A 17 -44.00 -21.39 -15.87
CA LYS A 17 -44.57 -20.03 -15.99
C LYS A 17 -46.09 -20.09 -16.20
N LEU A 18 -46.81 -18.96 -16.05
CA LEU A 18 -48.01 -18.59 -16.83
C LEU A 18 -48.21 -17.04 -16.79
N ALA A 19 -49.06 -16.46 -17.66
CA ALA A 19 -49.06 -15.00 -17.93
C ALA A 19 -50.42 -14.39 -18.38
N GLY A 20 -50.63 -13.10 -18.05
CA GLY A 20 -51.52 -12.11 -18.74
C GLY A 20 -53.04 -12.11 -18.42
N PRO A 21 -53.85 -11.16 -18.96
CA PRO A 21 -53.49 -9.82 -19.49
C PRO A 21 -54.56 -8.67 -19.32
N THR A 22 -54.19 -7.42 -19.71
CA THR A 22 -55.00 -6.31 -20.33
C THR A 22 -56.28 -5.72 -19.70
N LEU A 23 -56.29 -4.39 -19.43
CA LEU A 23 -57.24 -3.41 -20.05
C LEU A 23 -56.73 -1.95 -19.95
N LEU A 24 -57.39 -1.02 -20.67
CA LEU A 24 -56.92 0.33 -21.03
C LEU A 24 -58.03 1.38 -20.81
N LEU A 25 -57.71 2.56 -20.25
CA LEU A 25 -58.39 3.82 -20.56
C LEU A 25 -57.54 5.02 -20.10
N ALA A 26 -57.63 6.16 -20.81
CA ALA A 26 -56.90 7.39 -20.52
C ALA A 26 -57.86 8.59 -20.48
N LEU A 27 -57.49 9.65 -19.76
CA LEU A 27 -58.00 11.02 -19.96
C LEU A 27 -56.98 12.05 -19.45
N LEU A 28 -57.03 13.25 -20.02
CA LEU A 28 -55.96 14.25 -20.02
C LEU A 28 -56.13 15.29 -18.90
N CYS A 29 -55.01 15.81 -18.37
CA CYS A 29 -54.77 17.27 -18.25
C CYS A 29 -53.33 17.59 -17.76
N SER A 30 -52.81 18.70 -18.26
CA SER A 30 -51.55 19.39 -17.90
C SER A 30 -51.92 20.86 -17.56
N PRO A 31 -51.06 21.75 -16.97
CA PRO A 31 -49.60 21.80 -17.17
C PRO A 31 -48.69 22.26 -15.99
N ALA A 32 -47.37 22.07 -16.20
CA ALA A 32 -46.21 22.90 -15.84
C ALA A 32 -45.93 23.41 -14.39
N VAL A 33 -44.66 23.28 -13.93
CA VAL A 33 -43.70 24.39 -13.69
C VAL A 33 -42.37 23.90 -13.05
N ALA A 34 -41.25 24.48 -13.51
CA ALA A 34 -39.89 24.60 -12.91
C ALA A 34 -39.09 23.36 -12.45
N GLN A 35 -37.90 23.20 -13.04
CA GLN A 35 -36.78 22.41 -12.49
C GLN A 35 -36.10 23.16 -11.32
N ARG A 36 -35.63 22.41 -10.31
CA ARG A 36 -34.60 22.80 -9.35
C ARG A 36 -33.65 21.62 -9.14
N ASN A 37 -32.37 21.90 -8.91
CA ASN A 37 -31.38 20.89 -8.52
C ASN A 37 -31.83 20.19 -7.24
N ARG A 38 -31.61 18.88 -7.15
CA ARG A 38 -32.03 18.04 -6.02
C ARG A 38 -30.90 17.13 -5.60
N ALA A 39 -30.60 17.10 -4.30
CA ALA A 39 -29.85 16.01 -3.70
C ALA A 39 -30.79 14.79 -3.57
N ASP A 40 -30.44 13.67 -4.21
CA ASP A 40 -31.29 12.47 -4.20
C ASP A 40 -31.03 11.63 -2.94
N ILE A 41 -31.86 11.84 -1.93
CA ILE A 41 -31.94 10.98 -0.74
C ILE A 41 -32.77 9.74 -1.08
N GLY A 42 -32.10 8.65 -1.44
CA GLY A 42 -32.72 7.36 -1.72
C GLY A 42 -33.09 6.59 -0.44
N VAL A 43 -34.39 6.53 -0.12
CA VAL A 43 -34.93 5.55 0.85
C VAL A 43 -35.46 4.35 0.07
N ILE A 44 -34.79 3.20 0.18
CA ILE A 44 -35.25 1.95 -0.44
C ILE A 44 -36.07 1.16 0.59
N ASN A 45 -37.37 1.05 0.36
CA ASN A 45 -38.27 0.08 0.99
C ASN A 45 -39.09 -0.60 -0.11
N ASP A 46 -39.52 -1.83 0.14
CA ASP A 46 -39.75 -2.83 -0.93
C ASP A 46 -41.05 -2.69 -1.76
N VAL A 47 -40.95 -3.26 -2.97
CA VAL A 47 -41.76 -3.26 -4.20
C VAL A 47 -43.30 -3.27 -4.13
N SER A 48 -43.91 -2.54 -5.08
CA SER A 48 -45.09 -2.99 -5.87
C SER A 48 -45.11 -2.35 -7.28
N PRO A 49 -45.70 -2.97 -8.33
CA PRO A 49 -45.17 -2.80 -9.70
C PRO A 49 -46.05 -2.04 -10.74
N GLY A 50 -45.37 -1.25 -11.61
CA GLY A 50 -45.86 -0.78 -12.92
C GLY A 50 -46.29 0.71 -12.98
N SER A 51 -45.99 1.50 -14.02
CA SER A 51 -45.22 1.21 -15.25
C SER A 51 -44.74 2.47 -16.01
N ARG A 52 -43.47 2.46 -16.46
CA ARG A 52 -42.84 3.10 -17.66
C ARG A 52 -43.21 4.54 -18.08
N GLY A 53 -42.19 5.36 -18.37
CA GLY A 53 -42.38 6.51 -19.26
C GLY A 53 -41.23 7.49 -19.45
N ALA A 54 -40.30 7.61 -18.49
CA ALA A 54 -39.12 8.46 -18.65
C ALA A 54 -37.95 7.66 -19.21
N GLN A 55 -37.13 8.28 -20.08
CA GLN A 55 -35.71 8.00 -20.07
C GLN A 55 -35.14 8.52 -18.76
N GLN A 56 -35.30 7.73 -17.69
CA GLN A 56 -34.23 7.68 -16.70
C GLN A 56 -33.00 7.24 -17.48
N THR A 57 -32.03 8.16 -17.63
CA THR A 57 -30.65 7.76 -17.43
C THR A 57 -30.66 6.90 -16.19
N ALA A 58 -30.46 5.59 -16.35
CA ALA A 58 -30.19 4.75 -15.21
C ALA A 58 -28.95 5.37 -14.56
N LEU A 59 -29.14 5.97 -13.38
CA LEU A 59 -28.03 6.24 -12.49
C LEU A 59 -27.31 4.91 -12.35
N SER A 60 -26.07 4.83 -12.83
CA SER A 60 -25.29 3.61 -12.73
C SER A 60 -25.34 3.13 -11.28
N ASP A 61 -25.77 1.88 -11.07
CA ASP A 61 -25.76 1.30 -9.71
C ASP A 61 -24.32 1.21 -9.17
N GLU A 62 -23.36 1.16 -10.08
CA GLU A 62 -21.93 1.33 -9.86
C GLU A 62 -21.63 2.77 -9.38
N PRO A 63 -21.10 2.95 -8.15
CA PRO A 63 -20.82 4.28 -7.61
C PRO A 63 -19.71 4.97 -8.42
N PRO A 64 -19.73 6.30 -8.56
CA PRO A 64 -18.62 7.03 -9.15
C PRO A 64 -17.34 6.72 -8.37
N ALA A 65 -16.27 6.38 -9.08
CA ALA A 65 -14.97 6.13 -8.47
C ALA A 65 -14.47 7.40 -7.75
N PRO A 66 -13.84 7.28 -6.57
CA PRO A 66 -13.33 8.42 -5.84
C PRO A 66 -12.28 9.18 -6.67
N PRO A 67 -12.29 10.53 -6.67
CA PRO A 67 -11.44 11.32 -7.55
C PRO A 67 -9.95 11.15 -7.23
N ALA A 68 -9.13 10.97 -8.27
CA ALA A 68 -7.70 10.73 -8.14
C ALA A 68 -6.95 11.90 -7.47
N ASP A 69 -7.37 13.14 -7.71
CA ASP A 69 -6.61 14.36 -7.37
C ASP A 69 -7.00 15.00 -6.02
N ALA A 70 -7.84 14.34 -5.22
CA ALA A 70 -8.24 14.81 -3.88
C ALA A 70 -7.84 13.80 -2.79
N PRO A 71 -7.63 14.24 -1.53
CA PRO A 71 -7.48 13.32 -0.41
C PRO A 71 -8.79 12.57 -0.15
N VAL A 72 -8.68 11.27 0.15
CA VAL A 72 -9.83 10.38 0.36
C VAL A 72 -9.59 9.50 1.59
N ALA A 73 -10.55 9.50 2.51
CA ALA A 73 -10.64 8.52 3.59
C ALA A 73 -11.50 7.34 3.12
N TYR A 74 -11.02 6.11 3.36
CA TYR A 74 -11.67 4.84 3.10
C TYR A 74 -11.90 4.11 4.43
N LEU A 75 -13.09 3.54 4.57
CA LEU A 75 -13.55 2.85 5.77
C LEU A 75 -13.66 1.34 5.53
N GLN A 76 -13.58 0.55 6.60
CA GLN A 76 -13.61 -0.93 6.59
C GLN A 76 -14.92 -1.54 6.04
N ASN A 77 -15.92 -0.73 5.72
CA ASN A 77 -17.24 -1.11 5.19
C ASN A 77 -17.49 -0.61 3.74
N ASP A 78 -16.42 -0.36 2.98
CA ASP A 78 -16.42 0.15 1.60
C ASP A 78 -17.04 1.56 1.44
N ASP A 79 -17.18 2.29 2.55
CA ASP A 79 -17.49 3.71 2.53
C ASP A 79 -16.24 4.54 2.23
N TRP A 80 -16.44 5.68 1.59
CA TRP A 80 -15.38 6.62 1.28
C TRP A 80 -15.88 8.07 1.33
N MET A 81 -14.96 9.00 1.59
CA MET A 81 -15.23 10.42 1.50
C MET A 81 -13.98 11.22 1.14
N THR A 82 -14.12 12.16 0.20
CA THR A 82 -13.11 13.19 -0.05
C THR A 82 -13.10 14.19 1.10
N GLY A 83 -11.98 14.91 1.27
CA GLY A 83 -11.84 15.91 2.31
C GLY A 83 -10.39 16.21 2.65
N ALA A 84 -10.17 16.63 3.89
CA ALA A 84 -8.86 16.79 4.49
C ALA A 84 -8.88 16.30 5.95
N PRO A 85 -7.73 15.83 6.48
CA PRO A 85 -7.57 15.63 7.91
C PRO A 85 -7.88 16.90 8.69
N ALA A 86 -8.53 16.75 9.83
CA ALA A 86 -8.83 17.80 10.80
C ALA A 86 -8.25 17.40 12.16
N ALA A 87 -8.05 18.39 13.04
CA ALA A 87 -7.74 18.11 14.43
C ALA A 87 -8.90 17.36 15.10
N SER A 88 -8.55 16.51 16.06
CA SER A 88 -9.46 15.73 16.91
C SER A 88 -9.09 16.01 18.36
N GLU A 89 -10.09 16.11 19.25
CA GLU A 89 -9.88 16.21 20.70
C GLU A 89 -9.64 14.84 21.37
N HIS A 90 -9.71 13.75 20.60
CA HIS A 90 -9.69 12.36 21.07
C HIS A 90 -8.57 11.56 20.38
N SER A 91 -7.66 10.96 21.17
CA SER A 91 -6.53 10.18 20.64
C SER A 91 -6.92 8.86 19.96
N ASP A 92 -8.16 8.39 20.17
CA ASP A 92 -8.75 7.23 19.48
C ASP A 92 -9.59 7.63 18.23
N ARG A 93 -9.57 8.92 17.83
CA ARG A 93 -10.35 9.44 16.70
C ARG A 93 -9.50 10.20 15.70
N PHE A 94 -9.81 10.01 14.43
CA PHE A 94 -9.23 10.75 13.32
C PHE A 94 -10.25 11.77 12.78
N GLY A 95 -9.94 13.06 12.94
CA GLY A 95 -10.77 14.13 12.43
C GLY A 95 -10.74 14.18 10.90
N TRP A 96 -11.90 14.24 10.25
CA TRP A 96 -12.00 14.38 8.79
C TRP A 96 -13.03 15.42 8.35
N GLN A 97 -12.58 16.50 7.71
CA GLN A 97 -13.45 17.50 7.11
C GLN A 97 -13.74 17.17 5.64
N SER A 98 -14.92 16.60 5.37
CA SER A 98 -15.40 16.41 4.00
C SER A 98 -16.16 17.66 3.49
N PRO A 99 -16.07 18.03 2.19
CA PRO A 99 -16.67 19.28 1.69
C PRO A 99 -18.19 19.33 1.78
N GLY A 100 -18.89 18.20 1.77
CA GLY A 100 -20.35 18.14 1.87
C GLY A 100 -20.93 18.49 3.25
N PHE A 101 -20.08 18.74 4.25
CA PHE A 101 -20.48 18.78 5.66
C PHE A 101 -19.96 20.03 6.38
N ILE A 102 -20.70 20.52 7.38
CA ILE A 102 -20.35 21.75 8.11
C ILE A 102 -19.21 21.54 9.10
N GLN A 103 -19.26 20.44 9.87
CA GLN A 103 -18.27 20.07 10.88
C GLN A 103 -17.47 18.83 10.42
N PRO A 104 -16.23 18.64 10.91
CA PRO A 104 -15.49 17.41 10.67
C PRO A 104 -16.18 16.21 11.34
N PHE A 105 -15.95 15.01 10.82
CA PHE A 105 -16.31 13.76 11.47
C PHE A 105 -15.18 13.28 12.37
N GLU A 106 -15.54 12.81 13.57
CA GLU A 106 -14.65 12.08 14.47
C GLU A 106 -14.73 10.59 14.14
N LEU A 107 -13.86 10.13 13.23
CA LEU A 107 -13.85 8.75 12.73
C LEU A 107 -13.11 7.83 13.70
N ASP A 108 -13.68 6.66 13.97
CA ASP A 108 -13.02 5.61 14.74
C ASP A 108 -11.79 5.06 14.01
N LEU A 109 -10.64 4.98 14.70
CA LEU A 109 -9.41 4.40 14.13
C LEU A 109 -9.58 2.92 13.72
N HIS A 110 -10.48 2.17 14.38
CA HIS A 110 -10.82 0.79 14.01
C HIS A 110 -11.78 0.70 12.82
N ALA A 111 -12.51 1.77 12.50
CA ALA A 111 -13.40 1.82 11.33
C ALA A 111 -12.71 2.38 10.09
N LEU A 112 -11.58 3.06 10.25
CA LEU A 112 -10.70 3.46 9.15
C LEU A 112 -9.95 2.26 8.57
N GLN A 113 -9.80 2.27 7.25
CA GLN A 113 -8.96 1.34 6.50
C GLN A 113 -7.72 2.07 5.96
N ARG A 114 -7.95 3.22 5.30
CA ARG A 114 -6.89 3.94 4.60
C ARG A 114 -7.24 5.42 4.44
N VAL A 115 -6.25 6.29 4.47
CA VAL A 115 -6.34 7.64 3.92
C VAL A 115 -5.32 7.74 2.78
N ARG A 116 -5.75 8.21 1.61
CA ARG A 116 -4.91 8.47 0.44
C ARG A 116 -4.84 9.96 0.19
N PHE A 117 -3.67 10.48 -0.16
CA PHE A 117 -3.45 11.86 -0.57
C PHE A 117 -3.01 11.92 -2.05
N PRO A 118 -3.31 13.02 -2.77
CA PRO A 118 -2.69 13.28 -4.05
C PRO A 118 -1.21 13.65 -3.81
N VAL A 119 -0.31 12.83 -4.34
CA VAL A 119 1.14 12.95 -4.09
C VAL A 119 1.76 13.96 -5.05
N ALA A 120 2.40 15.00 -4.51
CA ALA A 120 3.34 15.82 -5.26
C ALA A 120 4.61 15.02 -5.56
N SER A 121 5.25 15.27 -6.71
CA SER A 121 6.44 14.52 -7.16
C SER A 121 7.51 14.39 -6.06
N ALA A 122 8.05 13.18 -5.92
CA ALA A 122 9.11 12.86 -4.98
C ALA A 122 10.29 13.86 -5.10
N PRO A 123 10.86 14.37 -3.99
CA PRO A 123 12.06 15.17 -4.06
C PRO A 123 13.23 14.32 -4.57
N ALA A 124 14.03 14.87 -5.49
CA ALA A 124 15.25 14.21 -5.95
C ALA A 124 16.25 14.08 -4.77
N TRP A 125 16.81 12.89 -4.61
CA TRP A 125 17.83 12.61 -3.61
C TRP A 125 19.12 13.37 -3.88
N ARG A 126 19.80 13.77 -2.81
CA ARG A 126 21.11 14.43 -2.82
C ARG A 126 22.21 13.37 -2.69
N ASP A 127 23.41 13.69 -3.15
CA ASP A 127 24.59 12.79 -3.07
C ASP A 127 24.96 12.33 -1.64
N HIS A 128 24.47 13.06 -0.63
CA HIS A 128 24.70 12.80 0.80
C HIS A 128 23.53 12.12 1.51
N ASP A 129 22.42 11.91 0.81
CA ASP A 129 21.27 11.21 1.36
C ASP A 129 21.58 9.71 1.49
N CYS A 130 20.94 9.09 2.46
CA CYS A 130 21.04 7.68 2.73
C CYS A 130 19.68 7.09 3.12
N ARG A 131 19.49 5.82 2.74
CA ARG A 131 18.36 4.98 3.09
C ARG A 131 18.69 4.31 4.41
N LEU A 132 17.97 4.67 5.48
CA LEU A 132 18.08 4.06 6.78
C LEU A 132 16.93 3.05 6.97
N GLU A 133 17.26 1.78 7.09
CA GLU A 133 16.30 0.69 7.33
C GLU A 133 16.24 0.34 8.81
N LEU A 134 15.03 0.29 9.35
CA LEU A 134 14.77 -0.04 10.75
C LEU A 134 14.10 -1.41 10.89
N ALA A 135 14.13 -1.95 12.12
CA ALA A 135 13.34 -3.11 12.51
C ALA A 135 11.84 -2.89 12.21
N GLY A 136 11.20 -3.90 11.60
CA GLY A 136 9.81 -3.83 11.12
C GLY A 136 9.64 -3.38 9.67
N GLY A 137 10.74 -3.10 8.97
CA GLY A 137 10.70 -2.75 7.54
C GLY A 137 10.36 -1.29 7.26
N ASP A 138 10.31 -0.44 8.30
CA ASP A 138 10.33 1.01 8.18
C ASP A 138 11.63 1.47 7.50
N VAL A 139 11.51 2.52 6.70
CA VAL A 139 12.62 3.10 5.93
C VAL A 139 12.52 4.61 6.00
N LEU A 140 13.62 5.27 6.33
CA LEU A 140 13.77 6.72 6.31
C LEU A 140 14.78 7.13 5.24
N PHE A 141 14.51 8.24 4.55
CA PHE A 141 15.46 8.87 3.63
C PHE A 141 15.92 10.23 4.19
N GLY A 142 17.16 10.60 3.88
CA GLY A 142 17.79 11.86 4.31
C GLY A 142 19.24 11.72 4.78
N GLU A 143 19.71 12.69 5.54
CA GLU A 143 21.12 12.89 5.89
C GLU A 143 21.46 12.35 7.28
N LEU A 144 22.50 11.51 7.41
CA LEU A 144 23.05 11.14 8.71
C LEU A 144 23.85 12.32 9.29
N LEU A 145 23.56 12.71 10.53
CA LEU A 145 24.22 13.83 11.21
C LEU A 145 25.29 13.37 12.22
N ALA A 146 24.98 12.33 13.00
CA ALA A 146 25.88 11.78 14.02
C ALA A 146 25.48 10.34 14.40
N VAL A 147 26.43 9.60 14.96
CA VAL A 147 26.21 8.27 15.57
C VAL A 147 26.87 8.20 16.93
N SER A 148 26.17 7.64 17.91
CA SER A 148 26.70 7.25 19.22
C SER A 148 26.49 5.75 19.48
N ASP A 149 26.84 5.28 20.68
CA ASP A 149 26.61 3.89 21.11
C ASP A 149 25.12 3.56 21.28
N GLU A 150 24.26 4.54 21.54
CA GLU A 150 22.83 4.34 21.79
C GLU A 150 21.93 4.79 20.63
N ASN A 151 22.35 5.81 19.88
CA ASN A 151 21.45 6.59 19.03
C ASN A 151 22.13 7.10 17.75
N LEU A 152 21.34 7.27 16.70
CA LEU A 152 21.71 8.02 15.49
C LEU A 152 20.97 9.36 15.52
N ARG A 153 21.62 10.44 15.08
CA ARG A 153 20.93 11.67 14.66
C ARG A 153 20.81 11.68 13.15
N PHE A 154 19.61 11.85 12.65
CA PHE A 154 19.28 11.71 11.24
C PHE A 154 18.31 12.80 10.81
N ARG A 155 18.63 13.54 9.75
CA ARG A 155 17.75 14.57 9.17
C ARG A 155 16.95 13.95 8.04
N SER A 156 15.72 13.54 8.35
CA SER A 156 14.77 13.04 7.36
C SER A 156 14.38 14.12 6.36
N SER A 157 14.25 13.74 5.10
CA SER A 157 13.68 14.57 4.02
C SER A 157 12.26 15.06 4.28
N VAL A 158 11.50 14.37 5.14
CA VAL A 158 10.09 14.67 5.44
C VAL A 158 9.80 14.95 6.92
N ALA A 159 10.51 14.30 7.85
CA ALA A 159 10.24 14.42 9.29
C ALA A 159 11.17 15.39 10.05
N GLY A 160 12.15 16.03 9.37
CA GLY A 160 13.13 16.90 10.03
C GLY A 160 14.19 16.11 10.81
N GLU A 161 14.72 16.66 11.90
CA GLU A 161 15.75 15.97 12.68
C GLU A 161 15.18 14.96 13.68
N LEU A 162 15.60 13.71 13.52
CA LEU A 162 15.22 12.54 14.29
C LEU A 162 16.39 12.08 15.17
N ARG A 163 16.05 11.54 16.35
CA ARG A 163 16.95 10.74 17.18
C ARG A 163 16.44 9.30 17.15
N ILE A 164 17.24 8.38 16.64
CA ILE A 164 16.80 7.01 16.31
C ILE A 164 17.59 6.02 17.15
N LYS A 165 16.88 5.15 17.87
CA LYS A 165 17.48 4.12 18.72
C LYS A 165 18.34 3.20 17.86
N ARG A 166 19.63 3.12 18.16
CA ARG A 166 20.60 2.34 17.38
C ARG A 166 20.26 0.84 17.36
N SER A 167 19.66 0.33 18.43
CA SER A 167 19.16 -1.06 18.52
C SER A 167 18.00 -1.38 17.58
N ALA A 168 17.33 -0.37 17.03
CA ALA A 168 16.28 -0.52 16.02
C ALA A 168 16.79 -0.33 14.58
N VAL A 169 18.04 0.13 14.39
CA VAL A 169 18.63 0.30 13.06
C VAL A 169 19.18 -1.03 12.57
N ARG A 170 18.76 -1.44 11.36
CA ARG A 170 19.28 -2.63 10.68
C ARG A 170 20.45 -2.26 9.78
N CYS A 171 20.26 -1.21 8.97
CA CYS A 171 21.17 -0.86 7.90
C CYS A 171 21.08 0.63 7.54
N LEU A 172 22.22 1.22 7.16
CA LEU A 172 22.31 2.48 6.43
C LEU A 172 22.95 2.22 5.07
N GLU A 173 22.31 2.66 3.99
CA GLU A 173 22.77 2.48 2.60
C GLU A 173 22.84 3.84 1.90
N ARG A 174 23.89 4.10 1.13
CA ARG A 174 24.05 5.39 0.44
C ARG A 174 23.13 5.49 -0.77
N CYS A 175 22.33 6.56 -0.82
CA CYS A 175 21.55 6.89 -1.99
C CYS A 175 22.48 7.55 -3.01
N LYS A 176 22.90 6.82 -4.04
CA LYS A 176 23.34 7.46 -5.29
C LYS A 176 22.09 7.98 -6.00
N ALA A 177 22.21 9.09 -6.73
CA ALA A 177 21.11 9.73 -7.44
C ALA A 177 20.41 8.74 -8.40
N ASN A 178 19.25 8.26 -7.95
CA ASN A 178 18.37 7.31 -8.61
C ASN A 178 16.96 7.88 -8.41
N ALA A 179 16.28 8.29 -9.48
CA ALA A 179 14.95 8.87 -9.35
C ALA A 179 13.96 7.81 -8.86
N LEU A 180 13.23 8.10 -7.77
CA LEU A 180 12.09 7.28 -7.35
C LEU A 180 10.96 7.46 -8.36
N VAL A 181 10.63 6.38 -9.06
CA VAL A 181 9.63 6.36 -10.15
C VAL A 181 8.24 6.04 -9.60
N TYR A 182 8.16 5.11 -8.64
CA TYR A 182 6.89 4.63 -8.10
C TYR A 182 7.04 4.09 -6.67
N ILE A 183 6.03 4.33 -5.84
CA ILE A 183 5.80 3.70 -4.54
C ILE A 183 4.39 3.14 -4.55
N GLY A 184 4.17 1.96 -3.98
CA GLY A 184 2.84 1.41 -3.72
C GLY A 184 2.91 0.02 -3.08
N PRO A 185 1.88 -0.83 -3.26
CA PRO A 185 0.64 -0.53 -3.96
C PRO A 185 -0.21 0.52 -3.21
N ASN A 186 -0.88 1.42 -3.95
CA ASN A 186 -1.69 2.52 -3.40
C ASN A 186 -3.20 2.22 -3.42
N GLY A 187 -3.56 0.96 -3.23
CA GLY A 187 -4.93 0.46 -3.42
C GLY A 187 -5.25 0.12 -4.88
N LEU A 188 -6.43 -0.45 -5.14
CA LEU A 188 -6.77 -1.10 -6.41
C LEU A 188 -6.97 -0.14 -7.59
N ALA A 189 -7.25 1.14 -7.33
CA ALA A 189 -7.61 2.12 -8.37
C ALA A 189 -6.52 2.37 -9.44
N GLU A 190 -5.25 2.10 -9.13
CA GLU A 190 -4.13 2.21 -10.07
C GLU A 190 -3.80 0.88 -10.80
N TRP A 191 -4.53 -0.20 -10.51
CA TRP A 191 -4.30 -1.55 -11.03
C TRP A 191 -5.44 -2.01 -11.93
N GLN A 192 -5.08 -2.59 -13.06
CA GLN A 192 -5.98 -3.39 -13.87
C GLN A 192 -6.04 -4.80 -13.29
N THR A 193 -7.23 -5.40 -13.24
CA THR A 193 -7.48 -6.75 -12.74
C THR A 193 -7.84 -7.72 -13.88
N PRO A 194 -6.89 -8.16 -14.74
CA PRO A 194 -7.17 -8.98 -15.91
C PRO A 194 -7.51 -10.46 -15.61
N GLY A 195 -8.08 -10.74 -14.43
CA GLY A 195 -8.50 -12.06 -13.95
C GLY A 195 -10.01 -12.09 -13.67
N PRO A 196 -10.48 -12.93 -12.71
CA PRO A 196 -11.87 -12.93 -12.28
C PRO A 196 -12.29 -11.62 -11.60
N ASP A 197 -13.58 -11.29 -11.65
CA ASP A 197 -14.15 -10.15 -10.95
C ASP A 197 -14.00 -10.29 -9.43
N ASP A 198 -13.83 -9.15 -8.74
CA ASP A 198 -13.57 -9.03 -7.30
C ASP A 198 -12.44 -9.93 -6.80
N ALA A 199 -11.46 -10.28 -7.64
CA ALA A 199 -10.42 -11.24 -7.26
C ALA A 199 -9.36 -10.67 -6.32
N TRP A 200 -9.25 -9.35 -6.23
CA TRP A 200 -8.41 -8.66 -5.26
C TRP A 200 -9.27 -7.75 -4.39
N ARG A 201 -8.85 -7.59 -3.12
CA ARG A 201 -9.41 -6.66 -2.15
C ARG A 201 -8.29 -5.86 -1.51
N GLU A 202 -8.62 -4.72 -0.89
CA GLU A 202 -7.70 -4.00 -0.03
C GLU A 202 -7.82 -4.52 1.41
N ASP A 203 -6.70 -4.83 2.04
CA ASP A 203 -6.61 -5.37 3.41
C ASP A 203 -5.45 -4.72 4.16
N GLU A 204 -5.78 -4.00 5.24
CA GLU A 204 -4.84 -3.23 6.09
C GLU A 204 -3.73 -2.49 5.26
N GLY A 205 -4.17 -1.69 4.29
CA GLY A 205 -3.33 -0.87 3.41
C GLY A 205 -2.73 -1.56 2.18
N HIS A 206 -2.93 -2.86 2.03
CA HIS A 206 -2.23 -3.70 1.04
C HIS A 206 -3.21 -4.42 0.11
N LEU A 207 -2.73 -4.96 -1.02
CA LEU A 207 -3.57 -5.70 -1.95
C LEU A 207 -3.56 -7.19 -1.62
N LEU A 208 -4.72 -7.75 -1.29
CA LEU A 208 -4.88 -9.14 -0.88
C LEU A 208 -5.75 -9.91 -1.87
N THR A 209 -5.38 -11.16 -2.15
CA THR A 209 -6.23 -12.13 -2.84
C THR A 209 -6.17 -13.50 -2.17
N GLU A 210 -7.30 -14.21 -2.21
CA GLU A 210 -7.43 -15.63 -1.89
C GLU A 210 -8.00 -16.41 -3.08
N LYS A 211 -8.32 -15.74 -4.21
CA LYS A 211 -8.91 -16.38 -5.40
C LYS A 211 -7.79 -16.85 -6.33
N ASP A 212 -7.81 -18.12 -6.69
CA ASP A 212 -6.91 -18.67 -7.72
C ASP A 212 -7.12 -17.94 -9.07
N ALA A 213 -6.04 -17.80 -9.85
CA ALA A 213 -5.98 -17.07 -11.12
C ALA A 213 -6.28 -15.55 -11.02
N ALA A 214 -6.27 -14.96 -9.82
CA ALA A 214 -6.31 -13.51 -9.64
C ALA A 214 -5.06 -12.86 -10.24
N SER A 215 -5.21 -11.70 -10.88
CA SER A 215 -4.08 -10.97 -11.50
C SER A 215 -4.19 -9.46 -11.30
N LEU A 216 -3.06 -8.79 -11.09
CA LEU A 216 -2.90 -7.33 -11.05
C LEU A 216 -1.89 -6.92 -12.12
N TYR A 217 -2.24 -5.94 -12.95
CA TYR A 217 -1.32 -5.32 -13.91
C TYR A 217 -1.37 -3.81 -13.79
N SER A 218 -0.21 -3.14 -13.78
CA SER A 218 -0.16 -1.68 -13.87
C SER A 218 1.04 -1.19 -14.68
N PRO A 219 0.88 -0.24 -15.61
CA PRO A 219 1.95 0.38 -16.38
C PRO A 219 2.66 1.49 -15.56
N ILE A 220 3.23 1.14 -14.42
CA ILE A 220 3.81 2.05 -13.41
C ILE A 220 5.03 2.89 -13.85
N GLY A 221 5.34 2.91 -15.15
CA GLY A 221 6.48 3.67 -15.68
C GLY A 221 7.85 3.01 -15.49
N LEU A 222 7.91 1.67 -15.34
CA LEU A 222 9.16 0.94 -15.10
C LEU A 222 10.27 1.33 -16.11
N PRO A 223 11.40 1.90 -15.67
CA PRO A 223 12.44 2.42 -16.56
C PRO A 223 13.25 1.32 -17.24
N ALA A 224 14.04 1.71 -18.25
CA ALA A 224 14.92 0.79 -18.99
C ALA A 224 15.94 0.08 -18.08
N ARG A 225 16.45 0.79 -17.07
CA ARG A 225 17.23 0.27 -15.95
C ARG A 225 16.51 0.59 -14.65
N ALA A 226 16.07 -0.45 -13.94
CA ALA A 226 15.26 -0.31 -12.73
C ALA A 226 15.87 -1.06 -11.55
N LEU A 227 15.81 -0.46 -10.36
CA LEU A 227 15.82 -1.18 -9.09
C LEU A 227 14.36 -1.33 -8.64
N VAL A 228 13.92 -2.55 -8.39
CA VAL A 228 12.58 -2.89 -7.90
C VAL A 228 12.70 -3.57 -6.53
N GLU A 229 12.31 -2.89 -5.45
CA GLU A 229 12.11 -3.52 -4.12
C GLU A 229 10.65 -3.94 -4.01
N PHE A 230 10.38 -5.19 -3.66
CA PHE A 230 9.01 -5.64 -3.42
C PHE A 230 8.92 -6.61 -2.24
N GLU A 231 7.75 -6.64 -1.60
CA GLU A 231 7.44 -7.50 -0.46
C GLU A 231 6.08 -8.16 -0.70
N LEU A 232 6.05 -9.49 -0.70
CA LEU A 232 4.84 -10.31 -0.72
C LEU A 232 4.75 -11.09 0.60
N SER A 233 3.54 -11.24 1.14
CA SER A 233 3.25 -12.11 2.27
C SER A 233 2.08 -13.05 1.99
N SER A 234 2.00 -14.15 2.74
CA SER A 234 0.96 -15.18 2.58
C SER A 234 0.80 -15.97 3.89
N LEU A 235 -0.31 -16.71 4.04
CA LEU A 235 -0.53 -17.61 5.20
C LEU A 235 -0.11 -19.05 4.92
N PHE A 236 0.09 -19.40 3.66
CA PHE A 236 0.55 -20.69 3.15
C PHE A 236 1.49 -20.44 1.97
N PRO A 237 2.38 -21.37 1.60
CA PRO A 237 3.35 -21.17 0.52
C PRO A 237 2.65 -20.73 -0.77
N PRO A 238 2.92 -19.50 -1.25
CA PRO A 238 2.12 -18.90 -2.31
C PRO A 238 2.65 -19.38 -3.67
N VAL A 239 1.76 -19.81 -4.54
CA VAL A 239 2.09 -20.03 -5.95
C VAL A 239 1.76 -18.75 -6.70
N PHE A 240 2.78 -17.96 -7.02
CA PHE A 240 2.63 -16.68 -7.73
C PHE A 240 3.56 -16.60 -8.96
N ARG A 241 3.30 -15.59 -9.79
CA ARG A 241 4.25 -15.06 -10.78
C ARG A 241 4.27 -13.54 -10.68
N LEU A 242 5.46 -12.95 -10.51
CA LEU A 242 5.70 -11.51 -10.63
C LEU A 242 6.55 -11.27 -11.88
N ALA A 243 5.99 -10.68 -12.93
CA ALA A 243 6.70 -10.32 -14.15
C ALA A 243 6.98 -8.81 -14.20
N LEU A 244 8.19 -8.45 -14.62
CA LEU A 244 8.70 -7.08 -14.71
C LEU A 244 9.12 -6.77 -16.16
N GLY A 245 8.91 -5.55 -16.62
CA GLY A 245 9.25 -5.17 -18.00
C GLY A 245 8.22 -5.67 -19.02
N VAL A 246 6.97 -5.83 -18.60
CA VAL A 246 5.88 -6.37 -19.42
C VAL A 246 4.97 -5.28 -20.00
N GLY A 247 4.29 -5.60 -21.11
CA GLY A 247 3.28 -4.72 -21.71
C GLY A 247 1.85 -5.05 -21.26
N GLY A 248 0.88 -4.32 -21.81
CA GLY A 248 -0.54 -4.47 -21.47
C GLY A 248 -1.26 -5.62 -22.16
N ASP A 249 -0.68 -6.19 -23.21
CA ASP A 249 -1.28 -7.28 -23.99
C ASP A 249 -0.85 -8.67 -23.49
N ALA A 250 -1.69 -9.68 -23.72
CA ALA A 250 -1.45 -11.05 -23.25
C ALA A 250 -0.22 -11.74 -23.88
N ALA A 251 0.33 -11.23 -24.98
CA ALA A 251 1.53 -11.80 -25.61
C ALA A 251 2.82 -11.19 -25.02
N SER A 252 2.83 -9.89 -24.70
CA SER A 252 3.96 -9.26 -24.02
C SER A 252 4.02 -9.60 -22.52
N ARG A 253 2.87 -9.83 -21.86
CA ARG A 253 2.79 -10.32 -20.46
C ARG A 253 3.46 -11.67 -20.19
N ARG A 254 3.74 -12.46 -21.24
CA ARG A 254 4.42 -13.76 -21.16
C ARG A 254 5.92 -13.73 -21.45
N LYS A 255 6.48 -12.56 -21.78
CA LYS A 255 7.90 -12.38 -22.14
C LYS A 255 8.59 -11.45 -21.15
N GLY A 256 9.91 -11.51 -21.11
CA GLY A 256 10.74 -10.70 -20.21
C GLY A 256 11.12 -11.42 -18.93
N PHE A 257 11.51 -10.65 -17.92
CA PHE A 257 11.89 -11.17 -16.62
C PHE A 257 10.66 -11.48 -15.76
N ARG A 258 10.71 -12.60 -15.04
CA ARG A 258 9.74 -12.95 -14.00
C ARG A 258 10.37 -13.72 -12.85
N LEU A 259 9.75 -13.60 -11.69
CA LEU A 259 9.87 -14.53 -10.59
C LEU A 259 8.62 -15.40 -10.59
N GLU A 260 8.76 -16.72 -10.53
CA GLU A 260 7.63 -17.64 -10.36
C GLU A 260 7.96 -18.79 -9.41
N VAL A 261 6.91 -19.37 -8.80
CA VAL A 261 7.06 -20.47 -7.85
C VAL A 261 6.83 -21.80 -8.55
N VAL A 262 7.79 -22.71 -8.40
CA VAL A 262 7.73 -24.11 -8.85
C VAL A 262 7.96 -25.00 -7.64
N ASP A 263 6.96 -25.84 -7.31
CA ASP A 263 6.85 -26.55 -6.04
C ASP A 263 6.93 -25.62 -4.82
N LEU A 264 8.11 -25.47 -4.21
CA LEU A 264 8.41 -24.50 -3.14
C LEU A 264 9.58 -23.57 -3.49
N ASP A 265 10.20 -23.73 -4.65
CA ASP A 265 11.32 -22.91 -5.08
C ASP A 265 10.80 -21.67 -5.84
N VAL A 266 11.19 -20.49 -5.38
CA VAL A 266 11.10 -19.26 -6.16
C VAL A 266 12.23 -19.28 -7.19
N ILE A 267 11.88 -19.27 -8.48
CA ILE A 267 12.84 -19.21 -9.58
C ILE A 267 12.75 -17.85 -10.28
N ALA A 268 13.91 -17.32 -10.64
CA ALA A 268 14.05 -16.25 -11.61
C ALA A 268 14.08 -16.87 -13.01
N VAL A 269 13.31 -16.28 -13.93
CA VAL A 269 13.27 -16.67 -15.34
C VAL A 269 13.35 -15.42 -16.20
N TYR A 270 14.24 -15.42 -17.19
CA TYR A 270 14.19 -14.44 -18.28
C TYR A 270 13.89 -15.18 -19.58
N GLU A 271 12.75 -14.90 -20.19
CA GLU A 271 12.29 -15.60 -21.41
C GLU A 271 11.99 -14.63 -22.55
N THR A 272 12.54 -14.92 -23.72
CA THR A 272 12.12 -14.32 -25.01
C THR A 272 11.71 -15.42 -25.98
N GLY A 273 11.43 -15.08 -27.24
CA GLY A 273 10.73 -15.98 -28.16
C GLY A 273 11.37 -17.36 -28.35
N ASN A 274 12.69 -17.45 -28.32
CA ASN A 274 13.44 -18.70 -28.49
C ASN A 274 14.39 -19.02 -27.32
N ASP A 275 14.72 -18.04 -26.48
CA ASP A 275 15.77 -18.13 -25.46
C ASP A 275 15.18 -17.97 -24.05
N ILE A 276 15.62 -18.84 -23.16
CA ILE A 276 15.22 -18.86 -21.75
C ILE A 276 16.43 -19.11 -20.85
N ASP A 277 16.57 -18.30 -19.81
CA ASP A 277 17.51 -18.53 -18.72
C ASP A 277 16.74 -18.62 -17.40
N VAL A 278 17.19 -19.52 -16.51
CA VAL A 278 16.49 -19.90 -15.27
C VAL A 278 17.48 -20.11 -14.14
N ALA A 279 17.27 -19.41 -13.02
CA ALA A 279 18.07 -19.57 -11.81
C ALA A 279 17.17 -19.63 -10.57
N ARG A 280 17.50 -20.52 -9.62
CA ARG A 280 16.79 -20.58 -8.33
C ARG A 280 17.19 -19.40 -7.45
N VAL A 281 16.21 -18.74 -6.83
CA VAL A 281 16.40 -17.59 -5.94
C VAL A 281 16.37 -18.02 -4.47
N MET A 282 15.31 -18.72 -4.04
CA MET A 282 15.11 -19.18 -2.67
C MET A 282 14.10 -20.32 -2.60
N THR A 283 14.05 -20.99 -1.45
CA THR A 283 13.04 -22.02 -1.13
C THR A 283 12.11 -21.48 -0.04
N LEU A 284 10.80 -21.63 -0.24
CA LEU A 284 9.73 -21.25 0.70
C LEU A 284 9.58 -22.26 1.84
N ALA A 285 9.07 -21.84 3.00
CA ALA A 285 8.95 -22.70 4.16
C ALA A 285 7.74 -23.65 4.06
N PRO A 286 7.89 -24.98 4.22
CA PRO A 286 6.74 -25.89 4.17
C PRO A 286 5.91 -25.82 5.46
N GLY A 287 4.97 -24.88 5.55
CA GLY A 287 4.06 -24.78 6.71
C GLY A 287 3.04 -23.65 6.63
N PRO A 288 2.18 -23.49 7.66
CA PRO A 288 1.25 -22.37 7.82
C PRO A 288 1.89 -21.13 8.47
N GLU A 289 3.23 -21.06 8.48
CA GLU A 289 3.94 -19.87 8.92
C GLU A 289 3.79 -18.78 7.83
N ARG A 290 3.80 -17.51 8.22
CA ARG A 290 3.67 -16.41 7.24
C ARG A 290 4.93 -16.30 6.39
N ASP A 291 4.95 -17.03 5.27
CA ASP A 291 5.98 -16.89 4.23
C ASP A 291 6.02 -15.44 3.73
N ARG A 292 7.23 -14.90 3.66
CA ARG A 292 7.51 -13.52 3.20
C ARG A 292 8.59 -13.54 2.13
N VAL A 293 8.24 -13.07 0.94
CA VAL A 293 9.19 -12.87 -0.16
C VAL A 293 9.49 -11.37 -0.23
N HIS A 294 10.61 -10.95 0.37
CA HIS A 294 11.11 -9.57 0.30
C HIS A 294 12.42 -9.56 -0.49
N LEU A 295 12.33 -9.10 -1.73
CA LEU A 295 13.42 -9.16 -2.71
C LEU A 295 13.68 -7.79 -3.34
N ARG A 296 14.91 -7.63 -3.84
CA ARG A 296 15.32 -6.52 -4.70
C ARG A 296 15.73 -7.08 -6.05
N VAL A 297 15.22 -6.52 -7.15
CA VAL A 297 15.60 -6.89 -8.51
C VAL A 297 16.23 -5.70 -9.20
N LEU A 298 17.43 -5.88 -9.74
CA LEU A 298 18.01 -4.98 -10.72
C LEU A 298 17.66 -5.53 -12.09
N LEU A 299 16.90 -4.76 -12.85
CA LEU A 299 16.46 -5.11 -14.19
C LEU A 299 17.12 -4.16 -15.19
N ASP A 300 17.93 -4.71 -16.10
CA ASP A 300 18.34 -4.03 -17.32
C ASP A 300 17.54 -4.62 -18.49
N GLN A 301 16.56 -3.87 -18.99
CA GLN A 301 15.72 -4.27 -20.11
C GLN A 301 16.45 -4.12 -21.47
N GLN A 302 17.55 -3.38 -21.53
CA GLN A 302 18.36 -3.16 -22.74
C GLN A 302 19.43 -4.24 -22.88
N GLU A 303 20.15 -4.54 -21.80
CA GLU A 303 21.14 -5.63 -21.71
C GLU A 303 20.48 -6.99 -21.41
N GLN A 304 19.15 -7.04 -21.31
CA GLN A 304 18.34 -8.24 -21.05
C GLN A 304 18.87 -9.10 -19.91
N ARG A 305 19.12 -8.44 -18.78
CA ARG A 305 19.76 -9.00 -17.59
C ARG A 305 18.93 -8.65 -16.38
N ALA A 306 18.77 -9.62 -15.48
CA ALA A 306 18.19 -9.36 -14.18
C ALA A 306 19.01 -10.00 -13.07
N GLU A 307 19.20 -9.26 -11.99
CA GLU A 307 19.88 -9.74 -10.78
C GLU A 307 18.96 -9.60 -9.58
N VAL A 308 18.80 -10.71 -8.87
CA VAL A 308 17.89 -10.85 -7.75
C VAL A 308 18.70 -10.93 -6.48
N PHE A 309 18.38 -10.06 -5.54
CA PHE A 309 18.98 -9.97 -4.22
C PHE A 309 17.91 -10.14 -3.15
N SER A 310 18.30 -10.58 -1.96
CA SER A 310 17.44 -10.46 -0.78
C SER A 310 17.18 -8.99 -0.42
N ALA A 311 16.21 -8.73 0.45
CA ALA A 311 16.02 -7.42 1.07
C ALA A 311 17.32 -6.84 1.66
N GLU A 312 18.17 -7.73 2.19
CA GLU A 312 19.48 -7.47 2.76
C GLU A 312 20.58 -7.26 1.72
N GLY A 313 20.34 -7.42 0.42
CA GLY A 313 21.36 -7.23 -0.63
C GLY A 313 22.36 -8.39 -0.77
N LEU A 314 22.03 -9.58 -0.27
CA LEU A 314 22.74 -10.81 -0.67
C LEU A 314 22.31 -11.17 -2.10
N PRO A 315 23.22 -11.45 -3.05
CA PRO A 315 22.85 -11.95 -4.36
C PRO A 315 22.26 -13.36 -4.21
N LEU A 316 21.17 -13.61 -4.92
CA LEU A 316 20.45 -14.89 -4.91
C LEU A 316 20.45 -15.54 -6.29
N ALA A 317 20.24 -14.74 -7.34
CA ALA A 317 20.23 -15.21 -8.72
C ALA A 317 20.68 -14.13 -9.71
N THR A 318 21.18 -14.57 -10.85
CA THR A 318 21.37 -13.77 -12.06
C THR A 318 20.76 -14.56 -13.20
N VAL A 319 19.98 -13.88 -14.06
CA VAL A 319 19.51 -14.43 -15.32
C VAL A 319 19.79 -13.46 -16.45
N HIS A 320 20.25 -13.97 -17.60
CA HIS A 320 20.60 -13.16 -18.76
C HIS A 320 20.37 -13.94 -20.05
N ILE A 321 19.82 -13.24 -21.04
CA ILE A 321 19.61 -13.75 -22.40
C ILE A 321 20.13 -12.74 -23.41
N ALA A 322 20.49 -13.19 -24.62
CA ALA A 322 21.01 -12.34 -25.69
C ALA A 322 20.11 -12.46 -26.92
N ALA A 323 18.97 -11.76 -26.93
CA ALA A 323 18.05 -11.73 -28.06
C ALA A 323 18.32 -10.50 -28.95
N ASP A 324 18.11 -10.65 -30.26
CA ASP A 324 18.48 -9.64 -31.27
C ASP A 324 17.74 -8.29 -31.16
N ALA A 325 16.70 -8.19 -30.33
CA ALA A 325 15.85 -6.99 -30.19
C ALA A 325 15.30 -6.83 -28.76
N PRO A 326 16.08 -6.25 -27.81
CA PRO A 326 15.58 -5.90 -26.49
C PRO A 326 14.40 -4.92 -26.58
N LYS A 327 13.38 -5.13 -25.73
CA LYS A 327 12.22 -4.24 -25.64
C LYS A 327 12.01 -3.79 -24.20
N VAL A 328 12.12 -2.49 -23.98
CA VAL A 328 11.69 -1.83 -22.73
C VAL A 328 10.16 -1.78 -22.69
N SER A 329 9.55 -2.22 -21.59
CA SER A 329 8.13 -2.00 -21.29
C SER A 329 7.94 -1.49 -19.86
N PRO A 330 6.90 -0.67 -19.59
CA PRO A 330 6.75 0.04 -18.31
C PRO A 330 5.98 -0.74 -17.24
N GLY A 331 5.49 -1.95 -17.54
CA GLY A 331 4.52 -2.65 -16.72
C GLY A 331 5.09 -3.68 -15.76
N ILE A 332 4.35 -3.88 -14.67
CA ILE A 332 4.45 -5.02 -13.76
C ILE A 332 3.14 -5.82 -13.83
N LEU A 333 3.26 -7.15 -13.76
CA LEU A 333 2.15 -8.09 -13.64
C LEU A 333 2.38 -9.00 -12.43
N LEU A 334 1.43 -9.09 -11.50
CA LEU A 334 1.39 -10.06 -10.42
C LEU A 334 0.22 -11.02 -10.64
N GLU A 335 0.51 -12.30 -10.89
CA GLU A 335 -0.48 -13.39 -10.99
C GLU A 335 -0.44 -14.24 -9.72
N HIS A 336 -1.56 -14.40 -9.03
CA HIS A 336 -1.75 -15.37 -7.95
C HIS A 336 -2.41 -16.63 -8.51
N LYS A 337 -1.83 -17.80 -8.20
CA LYS A 337 -2.34 -19.11 -8.64
C LYS A 337 -2.87 -19.97 -7.48
N ARG A 338 -2.31 -19.84 -6.27
CA ARG A 338 -2.74 -20.53 -5.03
C ARG A 338 -2.04 -19.96 -3.79
N GLY A 339 -2.62 -20.17 -2.61
CA GLY A 339 -1.96 -20.01 -1.30
C GLY A 339 -2.40 -18.78 -0.51
N GLY A 340 -3.12 -17.87 -1.17
CA GLY A 340 -3.36 -16.53 -0.68
C GLY A 340 -2.12 -15.66 -0.90
N LEU A 341 -2.32 -14.40 -1.29
CA LEU A 341 -1.21 -13.50 -1.57
C LEU A 341 -1.56 -12.07 -1.20
N ARG A 342 -0.69 -11.46 -0.39
CA ARG A 342 -0.75 -10.05 -0.02
C ARG A 342 0.46 -9.31 -0.59
N PHE A 343 0.20 -8.22 -1.29
CA PHE A 343 1.22 -7.34 -1.86
C PHE A 343 1.45 -6.17 -0.91
N GLU A 344 2.53 -6.26 -0.14
CA GLU A 344 2.83 -5.39 1.01
C GLU A 344 3.61 -4.13 0.61
N ARG A 345 4.43 -4.24 -0.44
CA ARG A 345 5.38 -3.20 -0.85
C ARG A 345 5.76 -3.37 -2.31
N LEU A 346 5.79 -2.26 -3.03
CA LEU A 346 6.45 -2.11 -4.32
C LEU A 346 7.09 -0.72 -4.37
N ARG A 347 8.38 -0.68 -4.69
CA ARG A 347 9.12 0.57 -4.94
C ARG A 347 9.99 0.39 -6.17
N VAL A 348 9.97 1.38 -7.04
CA VAL A 348 10.75 1.40 -8.28
C VAL A 348 11.60 2.64 -8.31
N TRP A 349 12.89 2.46 -8.57
CA TRP A 349 13.82 3.53 -8.85
C TRP A 349 14.45 3.34 -10.23
N GLU A 350 14.76 4.43 -10.90
CA GLU A 350 15.75 4.42 -11.97
C GLU A 350 17.10 3.95 -11.41
N TRP A 351 17.83 3.13 -12.16
CA TRP A 351 19.09 2.55 -11.72
C TRP A 351 20.24 2.89 -12.66
N SER A 352 21.34 3.39 -12.10
CA SER A 352 22.55 3.80 -12.81
C SER A 352 23.32 2.69 -13.53
N GLY A 353 22.96 1.41 -13.33
CA GLY A 353 23.65 0.25 -13.93
C GLY A 353 24.80 -0.32 -13.10
N SER A 354 25.14 0.26 -11.94
CA SER A 354 26.17 -0.29 -11.03
C SER A 354 25.59 -1.29 -10.04
N LEU A 355 26.16 -2.49 -9.95
CA LEU A 355 25.70 -3.55 -9.04
C LEU A 355 26.02 -3.26 -7.56
N PRO A 356 25.07 -3.47 -6.62
CA PRO A 356 25.33 -3.57 -5.19
C PRO A 356 26.30 -4.72 -4.91
N GLN A 357 27.18 -4.53 -3.93
CA GLN A 357 28.08 -5.59 -3.49
C GLN A 357 27.35 -6.53 -2.51
N PRO A 358 27.67 -7.85 -2.52
CA PRO A 358 27.07 -8.83 -1.61
C PRO A 358 27.30 -8.52 -0.12
N VAL A 359 26.23 -8.47 0.68
CA VAL A 359 26.31 -8.02 2.09
C VAL A 359 25.74 -9.04 3.09
N ALA A 360 26.59 -9.55 3.98
CA ALA A 360 26.17 -10.41 5.11
C ALA A 360 25.53 -9.58 6.25
N ALA A 361 24.27 -9.16 6.11
CA ALA A 361 23.66 -8.13 6.96
C ALA A 361 23.57 -8.41 8.47
N ASN A 362 23.68 -9.68 8.91
CA ASN A 362 23.50 -10.06 10.32
C ASN A 362 24.72 -9.73 11.22
N ARG A 363 25.78 -9.10 10.70
CA ARG A 363 26.96 -8.68 11.47
C ARG A 363 27.25 -7.18 11.34
N PRO A 364 27.74 -6.52 12.40
CA PRO A 364 28.26 -5.17 12.31
C PRO A 364 29.45 -5.10 11.33
N GLN A 365 29.29 -4.34 10.25
CA GLN A 365 30.31 -4.19 9.20
C GLN A 365 30.02 -2.99 8.31
N LEU A 366 31.07 -2.44 7.70
CA LEU A 366 31.00 -1.37 6.70
C LEU A 366 31.49 -1.92 5.36
N HIS A 367 30.69 -1.73 4.31
CA HIS A 367 31.00 -2.06 2.93
C HIS A 367 31.42 -0.81 2.19
N ARG A 368 32.59 -0.86 1.55
CA ARG A 368 33.10 0.26 0.77
C ARG A 368 32.72 0.17 -0.71
N VAL A 369 32.62 1.33 -1.37
CA VAL A 369 32.31 1.43 -2.81
C VAL A 369 33.35 0.70 -3.67
N ASP A 370 34.60 0.60 -3.22
CA ASP A 370 35.72 -0.03 -3.92
C ASP A 370 35.88 -1.54 -3.68
N GLY A 371 35.03 -2.19 -2.86
CA GLY A 371 35.07 -3.65 -2.63
C GLY A 371 35.41 -4.12 -1.22
N PRO A 372 36.36 -3.51 -0.48
CA PRO A 372 36.73 -4.00 0.85
C PRO A 372 35.62 -3.86 1.89
N VAL A 373 35.46 -4.91 2.70
CA VAL A 373 34.57 -4.94 3.87
C VAL A 373 35.37 -4.74 5.14
N ILE A 374 34.99 -3.74 5.94
CA ILE A 374 35.55 -3.49 7.27
C ILE A 374 34.64 -4.15 8.31
N ASN A 375 35.10 -5.27 8.87
CA ASN A 375 34.41 -5.98 9.95
C ASN A 375 34.63 -5.22 11.28
N GLY A 376 33.54 -4.81 11.94
CA GLY A 376 33.64 -4.03 13.17
C GLY A 376 32.34 -3.31 13.53
N LYS A 377 32.28 -2.75 14.74
CA LYS A 377 31.13 -1.95 15.18
C LYS A 377 31.38 -0.48 14.81
N LEU A 378 30.42 0.17 14.19
CA LEU A 378 30.47 1.62 13.99
C LEU A 378 30.57 2.32 15.36
N SER A 379 31.63 3.08 15.61
CA SER A 379 31.85 3.79 16.87
C SER A 379 31.42 5.26 16.80
N GLY A 380 31.34 5.84 15.61
CA GLY A 380 30.84 7.19 15.43
C GLY A 380 30.82 7.65 13.97
N TYR A 381 30.29 8.85 13.77
CA TYR A 381 30.32 9.56 12.50
C TYR A 381 30.52 11.05 12.76
N ASP A 382 31.51 11.65 12.10
CA ASP A 382 31.80 13.07 12.13
C ASP A 382 31.24 13.73 10.85
N GLY A 383 30.08 14.40 10.98
CA GLY A 383 29.42 15.06 9.87
C GLY A 383 30.14 16.30 9.32
N GLN A 384 31.10 16.88 10.06
CA GLN A 384 31.93 17.98 9.55
C GLN A 384 33.07 17.45 8.68
N LYS A 385 33.68 16.33 9.08
CA LYS A 385 34.74 15.65 8.32
C LYS A 385 34.21 14.67 7.27
N ARG A 386 32.92 14.34 7.30
CA ARG A 386 32.28 13.29 6.49
C ARG A 386 33.02 11.97 6.60
N GLN A 387 33.17 11.51 7.85
CA GLN A 387 34.01 10.37 8.17
C GLN A 387 33.34 9.45 9.19
N PHE A 388 33.26 8.17 8.86
CA PHE A 388 32.82 7.11 9.75
C PHE A 388 34.00 6.54 10.54
N SER A 389 33.77 6.20 11.80
CA SER A 389 34.73 5.49 12.66
C SER A 389 34.22 4.09 12.94
N MET A 390 35.04 3.08 12.70
CA MET A 390 34.74 1.66 12.88
C MET A 390 35.69 1.05 13.91
N LYS A 391 35.16 0.51 15.00
CA LYS A 391 35.93 -0.25 15.98
C LYS A 391 36.07 -1.71 15.53
N THR A 392 37.28 -2.09 15.13
CA THR A 392 37.63 -3.43 14.64
C THR A 392 38.49 -4.17 15.67
N GLU A 393 38.75 -5.46 15.44
CA GLU A 393 39.71 -6.24 16.26
C GLU A 393 41.15 -5.72 16.15
N GLN A 394 41.48 -5.02 15.06
CA GLN A 394 42.81 -4.46 14.78
C GLN A 394 42.96 -3.01 15.29
N GLY A 395 41.92 -2.46 15.93
CA GLY A 395 41.85 -1.07 16.36
C GLY A 395 40.76 -0.27 15.64
N ASP A 396 40.76 1.05 15.85
CA ASP A 396 39.79 1.95 15.21
C ASP A 396 40.24 2.30 13.78
N VAL A 397 39.36 2.08 12.81
CA VAL A 397 39.55 2.37 11.39
C VAL A 397 38.60 3.48 10.98
N ALA A 398 39.14 4.54 10.39
CA ALA A 398 38.35 5.66 9.88
C ALA A 398 38.14 5.52 8.36
N CYS A 399 36.91 5.77 7.90
CA CYS A 399 36.51 5.61 6.50
C CYS A 399 35.76 6.86 6.00
N PRO A 400 36.22 7.52 4.92
CA PRO A 400 35.51 8.66 4.33
C PRO A 400 34.13 8.27 3.80
N GLU A 401 33.14 9.14 3.99
CA GLU A 401 31.73 8.93 3.63
C GLU A 401 31.56 8.53 2.15
N GLU A 402 32.27 9.20 1.24
CA GLU A 402 32.25 8.94 -0.21
C GLU A 402 32.70 7.51 -0.57
N GLN A 403 33.50 6.87 0.30
CA GLN A 403 34.00 5.52 0.11
C GLN A 403 33.07 4.48 0.74
N VAL A 404 32.02 4.88 1.46
CA VAL A 404 31.04 3.97 2.05
C VAL A 404 29.92 3.69 1.06
N ALA A 405 29.65 2.41 0.78
CA ALA A 405 28.42 2.02 0.09
C ALA A 405 27.29 1.78 1.11
N ARG A 406 27.61 1.07 2.20
CA ARG A 406 26.61 0.55 3.15
C ARG A 406 27.22 0.23 4.51
N ILE A 407 26.43 0.35 5.58
CA ILE A 407 26.78 -0.04 6.95
C ILE A 407 25.66 -0.92 7.50
N CYS A 408 26.01 -2.12 7.96
CA CYS A 408 25.09 -2.99 8.69
C CYS A 408 25.36 -2.85 10.19
N PHE A 409 24.29 -2.78 10.98
CA PHE A 409 24.38 -2.60 12.44
C PHE A 409 24.31 -3.94 13.19
N GLY A 410 23.99 -5.02 12.48
CA GLY A 410 23.71 -6.36 13.01
C GLY A 410 22.22 -6.69 12.97
N GLU A 411 21.83 -7.76 13.64
CA GLU A 411 20.43 -8.10 13.86
C GLU A 411 19.80 -7.10 14.86
N PRO A 412 18.77 -6.34 14.47
CA PRO A 412 18.12 -5.38 15.36
C PRO A 412 17.11 -6.08 16.26
N ALA A 413 16.67 -5.41 17.33
CA ALA A 413 15.60 -5.93 18.17
C ALA A 413 14.30 -6.11 17.37
N ALA A 414 13.60 -7.23 17.57
CA ALA A 414 12.29 -7.45 16.97
C ALA A 414 11.33 -6.29 17.36
N PRO A 415 10.62 -5.69 16.40
CA PRO A 415 9.68 -4.62 16.69
C PRO A 415 8.43 -5.19 17.39
N PRO A 416 7.78 -4.43 18.28
CA PRO A 416 6.40 -4.74 18.66
C PRO A 416 5.46 -4.52 17.47
N ASP A 417 4.22 -4.99 17.61
CA ASP A 417 3.16 -4.73 16.64
C ASP A 417 2.83 -3.23 16.53
N ARG A 418 2.35 -2.78 15.36
CA ARG A 418 2.20 -1.35 15.01
C ARG A 418 0.93 -1.15 14.15
N PRO A 419 -0.14 -0.58 14.72
CA PRO A 419 -1.45 -0.53 14.06
C PRO A 419 -1.59 0.60 13.03
N MET A 420 -0.62 1.51 12.88
CA MET A 420 -0.64 2.52 11.83
C MET A 420 0.66 2.50 11.02
N ARG A 421 0.53 2.67 9.70
CA ARG A 421 1.65 2.77 8.75
C ARG A 421 1.45 4.00 7.86
N VAL A 422 2.46 4.85 7.76
CA VAL A 422 2.48 6.06 6.94
C VAL A 422 3.53 5.92 5.85
N SER A 423 3.14 6.15 4.60
CA SER A 423 4.04 6.21 3.44
C SER A 423 4.10 7.64 2.92
N CYS A 424 5.29 8.11 2.58
CA CYS A 424 5.56 9.47 2.12
C CYS A 424 6.08 9.51 0.67
N ALA A 425 5.94 10.66 0.02
CA ALA A 425 6.30 10.89 -1.38
C ALA A 425 7.77 10.58 -1.73
N ASP A 426 8.68 10.71 -0.77
CA ASP A 426 10.13 10.44 -0.92
C ASP A 426 10.50 8.96 -0.80
N GLY A 427 9.53 8.08 -0.54
CA GLY A 427 9.73 6.65 -0.25
C GLY A 427 9.85 6.34 1.25
N THR A 428 9.86 7.35 2.12
CA THR A 428 9.87 7.13 3.58
C THR A 428 8.61 6.36 3.99
N GLN A 429 8.81 5.37 4.86
CA GLN A 429 7.75 4.54 5.43
C GLN A 429 8.02 4.40 6.93
N LEU A 430 7.05 4.84 7.74
CA LEU A 430 7.10 4.77 9.19
C LEU A 430 5.88 4.02 9.73
N SER A 431 6.04 3.32 10.84
CA SER A 431 4.93 2.65 11.52
C SER A 431 4.99 2.84 13.03
N GLY A 432 3.81 2.88 13.65
CA GLY A 432 3.63 3.21 15.06
C GLY A 432 2.16 3.34 15.43
N TRP A 433 1.86 4.17 16.42
CA TRP A 433 0.51 4.50 16.85
C TRP A 433 0.13 5.90 16.40
N PHE A 434 -1.14 6.13 16.11
CA PHE A 434 -1.67 7.47 15.87
C PHE A 434 -1.55 8.32 17.15
N ALA A 435 -0.95 9.50 17.03
CA ALA A 435 -0.83 10.46 18.15
C ALA A 435 -1.66 11.73 17.94
N GLY A 436 -2.02 12.06 16.69
CA GLY A 436 -2.92 13.17 16.39
C GLY A 436 -2.70 13.79 15.00
N VAL A 437 -3.56 14.76 14.67
CA VAL A 437 -3.36 15.70 13.56
C VAL A 437 -3.46 17.12 14.13
N ASP A 438 -2.45 17.95 13.85
CA ASP A 438 -2.45 19.37 14.21
C ASP A 438 -2.13 20.22 12.97
N GLY A 439 -3.03 21.13 12.62
CA GLY A 439 -2.91 22.02 11.47
C GLY A 439 -2.68 21.29 10.14
N GLN A 440 -1.41 21.22 9.70
CA GLN A 440 -0.96 20.55 8.48
C GLN A 440 0.04 19.42 8.75
N ARG A 441 -0.02 18.84 9.95
CA ARG A 441 0.93 17.85 10.45
C ARG A 441 0.22 16.63 11.03
N LEU A 442 0.70 15.45 10.67
CA LEU A 442 0.34 14.15 11.24
C LEU A 442 1.42 13.76 12.25
N SER A 443 1.01 13.39 13.47
CA SER A 443 1.91 12.93 14.52
C SER A 443 1.71 11.45 14.78
N LEU A 444 2.81 10.71 14.95
CA LEU A 444 2.81 9.28 15.22
C LEU A 444 3.87 8.87 16.24
N ASP A 445 3.53 7.93 17.12
CA ASP A 445 4.44 7.40 18.13
C ASP A 445 5.23 6.22 17.55
N CYS A 446 6.48 6.48 17.16
CA CYS A 446 7.39 5.49 16.60
C CYS A 446 8.36 5.00 17.68
N LEU A 447 8.17 3.79 18.22
CA LEU A 447 9.03 3.27 19.32
C LEU A 447 10.53 3.13 18.98
N SER A 448 10.90 3.15 17.70
CA SER A 448 12.29 3.18 17.22
C SER A 448 12.93 4.57 17.20
N ILE A 449 12.14 5.63 17.37
CA ILE A 449 12.56 7.04 17.36
C ILE A 449 12.42 7.55 18.80
N ASP A 450 13.53 7.99 19.40
CA ASP A 450 13.50 8.77 20.63
C ASP A 450 12.96 10.16 20.26
N THR A 451 11.81 10.53 20.81
CA THR A 451 11.30 11.92 20.78
C THR A 451 11.80 12.66 22.02
N PRO A 452 12.94 13.39 21.98
CA PRO A 452 13.12 14.48 22.92
C PRO A 452 12.00 15.50 22.65
N ALA A 453 11.42 16.06 23.71
CA ALA A 453 10.27 16.95 23.60
C ALA A 453 10.55 18.16 22.69
N LEU A 454 10.06 18.09 21.45
CA LEU A 454 9.83 19.11 20.41
C LEU A 454 9.66 18.38 19.06
N ASP A 455 8.42 18.29 18.59
CA ASP A 455 7.93 18.17 17.19
C ASP A 455 8.53 17.08 16.25
N SER A 456 9.40 16.19 16.73
CA SER A 456 10.28 15.37 15.88
C SER A 456 9.64 14.09 15.31
N SER A 457 8.48 13.63 15.79
CA SER A 457 7.72 12.53 15.14
C SER A 457 6.51 13.04 14.35
N SER A 458 6.65 14.24 13.76
CA SER A 458 5.59 14.94 13.05
C SER A 458 5.90 15.06 11.54
N LEU A 459 5.03 14.49 10.71
CA LEU A 459 5.11 14.52 9.25
C LEU A 459 4.21 15.64 8.70
N PRO A 460 4.68 16.51 7.78
CA PRO A 460 3.81 17.42 7.07
C PRO A 460 2.86 16.64 6.15
N LEU A 461 1.56 16.90 6.22
CA LEU A 461 0.54 16.19 5.43
C LEU A 461 0.80 16.25 3.92
N ALA A 462 1.39 17.35 3.43
CA ALA A 462 1.78 17.52 2.02
C ALA A 462 2.88 16.55 1.55
N ALA A 463 3.60 15.89 2.46
CA ALA A 463 4.57 14.83 2.13
C ALA A 463 3.99 13.42 2.28
N VAL A 464 2.84 13.25 2.95
CA VAL A 464 2.20 11.96 3.15
C VAL A 464 1.49 11.54 1.87
N ALA A 465 1.75 10.31 1.41
CA ALA A 465 1.08 9.69 0.27
C ALA A 465 -0.12 8.85 0.72
N SER A 466 0.07 8.06 1.78
CA SER A 466 -0.99 7.24 2.36
C SER A 466 -0.77 6.97 3.84
N ILE A 467 -1.88 6.75 4.54
CA ILE A 467 -1.93 6.22 5.90
C ILE A 467 -2.77 4.95 5.84
N ALA A 468 -2.24 3.82 6.31
CA ALA A 468 -2.97 2.58 6.51
C ALA A 468 -3.27 2.38 8.00
N PHE A 469 -4.50 1.97 8.29
CA PHE A 469 -5.00 1.71 9.63
C PHE A 469 -5.25 0.20 9.78
N ASN A 470 -4.44 -0.41 10.64
CA ASN A 470 -4.31 -1.85 10.87
C ASN A 470 -4.68 -2.17 12.32
N TYR A 471 -5.67 -1.44 12.86
CA TYR A 471 -6.21 -1.66 14.20
C TYR A 471 -7.08 -2.92 14.18
N GLN A 472 -6.57 -4.04 14.70
CA GLN A 472 -7.36 -5.26 14.83
C GLN A 472 -8.60 -5.00 15.68
N LEU A 473 -9.78 -5.23 15.10
CA LEU A 473 -11.02 -5.39 15.85
C LEU A 473 -10.96 -6.74 16.56
N ASP A 474 -10.95 -6.73 17.89
CA ASP A 474 -11.13 -7.94 18.68
C ASP A 474 -12.39 -8.68 18.21
N ALA A 475 -12.37 -10.01 18.20
CA ALA A 475 -13.48 -10.80 17.66
C ALA A 475 -14.81 -10.58 18.42
N GLN A 476 -14.75 -10.00 19.62
CA GLN A 476 -15.89 -9.58 20.44
C GLN A 476 -16.32 -8.11 20.17
N ASP A 477 -15.38 -7.25 19.78
CA ASP A 477 -15.59 -5.84 19.44
C ASP A 477 -15.77 -5.61 17.92
N LYS A 478 -15.89 -6.67 17.13
CA LYS A 478 -16.57 -6.59 15.84
C LYS A 478 -17.99 -6.08 16.07
N VAL A 479 -18.16 -4.77 15.91
CA VAL A 479 -19.45 -4.10 15.75
C VAL A 479 -20.06 -4.59 14.45
N VAL A 480 -20.60 -5.80 14.47
CA VAL A 480 -21.63 -6.25 13.55
C VAL A 480 -22.78 -5.26 13.76
N PRO A 481 -23.14 -4.42 12.77
CA PRO A 481 -24.21 -3.46 12.98
C PRO A 481 -25.47 -4.21 13.37
N ALA A 482 -26.06 -3.83 14.50
CA ALA A 482 -27.27 -4.46 15.02
C ALA A 482 -28.39 -4.37 13.96
N ALA A 483 -28.63 -5.50 13.29
CA ALA A 483 -29.44 -5.66 12.09
C ALA A 483 -29.06 -4.73 10.91
N LYS A 484 -28.64 -5.33 9.78
CA LYS A 484 -28.42 -4.64 8.49
C LYS A 484 -29.64 -3.86 7.95
N SER A 485 -30.82 -3.98 8.56
CA SER A 485 -32.09 -3.38 8.13
C SER A 485 -32.33 -1.93 8.57
N SER A 486 -31.35 -1.24 9.16
CA SER A 486 -31.53 0.14 9.66
C SER A 486 -30.46 1.16 9.23
N LEU A 487 -29.43 0.74 8.50
CA LEU A 487 -28.42 1.64 7.93
C LEU A 487 -28.92 2.18 6.59
N MET A 488 -28.95 3.50 6.47
CA MET A 488 -29.19 4.20 5.21
C MET A 488 -27.85 4.49 4.51
N VAL A 489 -27.86 4.68 3.19
CA VAL A 489 -26.67 5.10 2.43
C VAL A 489 -26.87 6.53 1.92
N LEU A 490 -26.03 7.45 2.38
CA LEU A 490 -25.88 8.77 1.79
C LEU A 490 -24.89 8.68 0.62
N ARG A 491 -25.30 9.21 -0.54
CA ARG A 491 -24.45 9.36 -1.73
C ARG A 491 -24.33 10.84 -2.08
N LEU A 492 -23.11 11.31 -2.26
CA LEU A 492 -22.72 12.65 -2.71
C LEU A 492 -21.57 12.48 -3.72
N ASP A 493 -21.32 13.47 -4.57
CA ASP A 493 -20.13 13.48 -5.46
C ASP A 493 -18.81 13.38 -4.67
N THR A 494 -18.85 13.74 -3.39
CA THR A 494 -17.73 13.75 -2.45
C THR A 494 -17.72 12.59 -1.45
N ALA A 495 -18.76 11.75 -1.38
CA ALA A 495 -18.84 10.70 -0.37
C ALA A 495 -19.88 9.60 -0.66
N ARG A 496 -19.57 8.37 -0.24
CA ARG A 496 -20.52 7.26 -0.06
C ARG A 496 -20.42 6.79 1.40
N LEU A 497 -21.49 6.96 2.17
CA LEU A 497 -21.49 6.73 3.61
C LEU A 497 -22.73 5.94 4.04
N HIS A 498 -22.56 4.81 4.71
CA HIS A 498 -23.58 4.16 5.52
C HIS A 498 -23.71 4.87 6.86
N GLY A 499 -24.94 4.97 7.38
CA GLY A 499 -25.20 5.69 8.62
C GLY A 499 -26.67 5.99 8.86
N TRP A 500 -26.92 7.05 9.61
CA TRP A 500 -28.26 7.48 10.01
C TRP A 500 -28.48 8.97 9.76
N LEU A 501 -29.72 9.31 9.42
CA LEU A 501 -30.20 10.68 9.43
C LEU A 501 -30.30 11.18 10.89
N ALA A 502 -29.84 12.40 11.15
CA ALA A 502 -29.96 13.07 12.44
C ALA A 502 -30.60 14.46 12.26
N PRO A 503 -31.40 14.94 13.23
CA PRO A 503 -31.94 16.29 13.19
C PRO A 503 -30.82 17.33 13.40
N ALA A 504 -30.80 18.38 12.59
CA ALA A 504 -29.95 19.55 12.80
C ALA A 504 -30.79 20.83 12.90
N LYS A 505 -30.24 21.87 13.53
CA LYS A 505 -30.80 23.22 13.38
C LYS A 505 -30.40 23.74 12.01
N ALA A 506 -31.36 24.17 11.19
CA ALA A 506 -31.06 24.85 9.93
C ALA A 506 -30.34 26.19 10.20
N GLY A 507 -29.47 26.59 9.29
CA GLY A 507 -28.68 27.82 9.41
C GLY A 507 -28.18 28.29 8.05
N ALA A 508 -27.36 29.35 8.02
CA ALA A 508 -26.88 29.90 6.77
C ALA A 508 -25.93 28.92 6.06
N GLY A 509 -26.35 28.39 4.91
CA GLY A 509 -25.56 27.46 4.09
C GLY A 509 -25.59 26.00 4.56
N HIS A 510 -26.55 25.62 5.41
CA HIS A 510 -26.76 24.21 5.76
C HIS A 510 -28.21 23.88 6.10
N SER A 511 -28.60 22.68 5.70
CA SER A 511 -29.94 22.15 5.92
C SER A 511 -30.25 21.90 7.40
N GLY A 512 -31.53 21.66 7.71
CA GLY A 512 -31.97 21.11 9.00
C GLY A 512 -31.69 19.62 9.19
N ILE A 513 -30.84 19.03 8.34
CA ILE A 513 -30.52 17.60 8.31
C ILE A 513 -29.02 17.44 8.54
N ALA A 514 -28.67 16.56 9.48
CA ALA A 514 -27.32 16.05 9.67
C ALA A 514 -27.24 14.57 9.28
N TRP A 515 -26.02 14.13 8.98
CA TRP A 515 -25.69 12.73 8.78
C TRP A 515 -24.76 12.25 9.88
N ARG A 516 -25.03 11.07 10.45
CA ARG A 516 -24.08 10.35 11.31
C ARG A 516 -23.59 9.10 10.58
N PRO A 517 -22.35 9.09 10.04
CA PRO A 517 -21.73 7.87 9.52
C PRO A 517 -21.69 6.77 10.57
N ALA A 518 -21.77 5.51 10.15
CA ALA A 518 -21.62 4.36 11.04
C ALA A 518 -20.26 4.33 11.78
N ALA A 519 -19.22 4.85 11.13
CA ALA A 519 -17.86 4.96 11.63
C ALA A 519 -17.56 6.21 12.48
N SER A 520 -18.55 7.10 12.72
CA SER A 520 -18.34 8.39 13.39
C SER A 520 -19.12 8.48 14.70
N ALA A 521 -18.48 9.04 15.73
CA ALA A 521 -19.16 9.35 16.99
C ALA A 521 -20.21 10.48 16.83
N GLY A 522 -19.92 11.46 15.96
CA GLY A 522 -20.73 12.66 15.76
C GLY A 522 -21.53 12.69 14.46
N ALA A 523 -22.61 13.47 14.45
CA ALA A 523 -23.39 13.80 13.27
C ALA A 523 -23.01 15.20 12.75
N SER A 524 -22.84 15.39 11.44
CA SER A 524 -22.49 16.67 10.84
C SER A 524 -23.61 17.18 9.91
N PRO A 525 -24.01 18.47 10.00
CA PRO A 525 -25.00 19.06 9.09
C PRO A 525 -24.55 19.04 7.63
N LEU A 526 -25.47 18.71 6.72
CA LEU A 526 -25.23 18.76 5.28
C LEU A 526 -25.21 20.22 4.80
N ARG A 527 -24.20 20.59 4.00
CA ARG A 527 -24.16 21.86 3.27
C ARG A 527 -25.22 21.88 2.17
N GLU A 528 -25.70 23.08 1.84
CA GLU A 528 -26.64 23.35 0.73
C GLU A 528 -25.93 23.64 -0.60
#